data_AF-X7YSK3-F1
#
_entry.id   AF-X7YSK3-F1
#
_cell.length_a   1.000
_cell.length_b   1.000
_cell.length_c   1.000
_cell.angle_alpha   90.00
_cell.angle_beta   90.00
_cell.angle_gamma   90.00
#
_symmetry.space_group_name_H-M   'P 1'
#
loop_
_entity.id
_entity.type
_entity.pdbx_description
1 polymer ?
#
loop_
_entity_poly.entity_id
_entity_poly.type
_entity_poly.pdbx_seq_one_letter_code
_entity_poly.pdbx_strand_id
1 'polypeptide(L)'
;MDVLGAAIDQVVCIDPEERYPGDWRVMKGMTQPELAAAAKIATTTLRAIERADQSLSDHNARTLAAVLGISVDTYRAAYRRARSRPPGTQV
;
A
#
# COMPACT_ATOMS: atom_id res chain seq x y z
N MET A 1 9.25 14.36 -6.07
CA MET A 1 7.89 14.91 -6.20
C MET A 1 7.90 16.33 -5.65
N ASP A 2 8.45 17.29 -6.38
CA ASP A 2 8.71 18.64 -5.82
C ASP A 2 8.20 19.80 -6.69
N VAL A 3 7.49 19.51 -7.78
CA VAL A 3 7.05 20.56 -8.72
C VAL A 3 5.74 21.24 -8.27
N LEU A 4 4.87 20.52 -7.55
CA LEU A 4 3.51 20.97 -7.23
C LEU A 4 3.34 21.53 -5.81
N GLY A 5 4.27 21.26 -4.88
CA GLY A 5 4.18 21.73 -3.49
C GLY A 5 2.93 21.27 -2.70
N ALA A 6 2.19 20.30 -3.24
CA ALA A 6 0.91 19.81 -2.71
C ALA A 6 1.00 18.32 -2.35
N ALA A 7 0.24 17.92 -1.34
CA ALA A 7 0.11 16.51 -0.97
C ALA A 7 -0.68 15.74 -2.06
N ILE A 8 -0.34 14.47 -2.28
CA ILE A 8 -0.92 13.65 -3.36
C ILE A 8 -2.42 13.42 -3.15
N ASP A 9 -2.90 13.48 -1.91
CA ASP A 9 -4.33 13.40 -1.58
C ASP A 9 -5.16 14.58 -2.07
N GLN A 10 -4.52 15.69 -2.48
CA GLN A 10 -5.20 16.80 -3.15
C GLN A 10 -5.49 16.54 -4.63
N VAL A 11 -4.87 15.51 -5.22
CA VAL A 11 -5.03 15.14 -6.63
C VAL A 11 -5.51 13.69 -6.84
N VAL A 12 -5.34 12.82 -5.83
CA VAL A 12 -5.82 11.43 -5.84
C VAL A 12 -7.05 11.31 -4.94
N CYS A 13 -8.23 11.43 -5.54
CA CYS A 13 -9.53 11.33 -4.87
C CYS A 13 -9.97 9.87 -4.72
N ILE A 14 -9.21 9.05 -4.00
CA ILE A 14 -9.67 7.72 -3.55
C ILE A 14 -9.97 7.82 -2.07
N ASP A 15 -11.19 7.48 -1.67
CA ASP A 15 -11.58 7.43 -0.26
C ASP A 15 -10.61 6.51 0.50
N PRO A 16 -10.04 6.93 1.66
CA PRO A 16 -9.23 6.05 2.51
C PRO A 16 -9.82 4.65 2.76
N GLU A 17 -11.15 4.54 2.77
CA GLU A 17 -11.89 3.29 2.96
C GLU A 17 -11.98 2.41 1.71
N GLU A 18 -11.59 2.92 0.54
CA GLU A 18 -11.55 2.19 -0.73
C GLU A 18 -10.13 1.82 -1.15
N ARG A 19 -9.13 2.47 -0.54
CA ARG A 19 -7.71 2.28 -0.88
C ARG A 19 -7.22 0.85 -0.67
N TYR A 20 -6.47 0.38 -1.65
CA TYR A 20 -5.68 -0.84 -1.61
C TYR A 20 -4.24 -0.56 -1.13
N PRO A 21 -3.44 -1.60 -0.85
CA PRO A 21 -2.07 -1.41 -0.35
C PRO A 21 -1.20 -0.53 -1.27
N GLY A 22 -1.33 -0.72 -2.58
CA GLY A 22 -0.62 0.10 -3.58
C GLY A 22 -1.05 1.57 -3.58
N ASP A 23 -2.31 1.88 -3.29
CA ASP A 23 -2.79 3.26 -3.24
C ASP A 23 -2.18 4.01 -2.06
N TRP A 24 -2.09 3.37 -0.88
CA TRP A 24 -1.42 3.97 0.28
C TRP A 24 0.04 4.31 -0.01
N ARG A 25 0.71 3.49 -0.80
CA ARG A 25 2.07 3.76 -1.27
C ARG A 25 2.11 4.96 -2.21
N VAL A 26 1.18 5.05 -3.16
CA VAL A 26 1.03 6.21 -4.05
C VAL A 26 0.73 7.47 -3.25
N MET A 27 -0.11 7.42 -2.22
CA MET A 27 -0.39 8.57 -1.34
C MET A 27 0.85 9.10 -0.61
N LYS A 28 1.86 8.24 -0.41
CA LYS A 28 3.16 8.63 0.17
C LYS A 28 4.22 9.00 -0.88
N GLY A 29 3.84 9.01 -2.16
CA GLY A 29 4.72 9.36 -3.26
C GLY A 29 5.84 8.35 -3.50
N MET A 30 5.64 7.11 -3.05
CA MET A 30 6.65 6.05 -3.15
C MET A 30 6.37 5.13 -4.34
N THR A 31 7.43 4.74 -5.02
CA THR A 31 7.42 3.60 -5.94
C THR A 31 7.48 2.28 -5.17
N GLN A 32 7.10 1.17 -5.81
CA GLN A 32 7.14 -0.16 -5.18
C GLN A 32 8.55 -0.53 -4.68
N PRO A 33 9.65 -0.30 -5.44
CA PRO A 33 11.00 -0.53 -4.93
C PRO A 33 11.36 0.35 -3.72
N GLU A 34 10.94 1.62 -3.70
CA GLU A 34 11.23 2.52 -2.57
C GLU A 34 10.53 2.08 -1.28
N LEU A 35 9.26 1.69 -1.35
CA LEU A 35 8.57 1.14 -0.16
C LEU A 35 9.22 -0.18 0.29
N ALA A 36 9.57 -1.07 -0.64
CA ALA A 36 10.20 -2.33 -0.31
C ALA A 36 11.57 -2.11 0.38
N ALA A 37 12.38 -1.19 -0.14
CA ALA A 37 13.66 -0.80 0.45
C ALA A 37 13.48 -0.19 1.84
N ALA A 38 12.55 0.74 2.02
CA ALA A 38 12.24 1.35 3.32
C ALA A 38 11.72 0.33 4.35
N ALA A 39 10.94 -0.65 3.90
CA ALA A 39 10.45 -1.76 4.72
C ALA A 39 11.45 -2.91 4.88
N LYS A 40 12.63 -2.83 4.26
CA LYS A 40 13.67 -3.88 4.27
C LYS A 40 13.17 -5.26 3.84
N ILE A 41 12.30 -5.29 2.83
CA ILE A 41 11.80 -6.53 2.20
C ILE A 41 12.12 -6.54 0.70
N ALA A 42 12.11 -7.71 0.08
CA ALA A 42 12.26 -7.80 -1.37
C ALA A 42 11.05 -7.16 -2.08
N THR A 43 11.29 -6.47 -3.19
CA THR A 43 10.22 -5.87 -4.02
C THR A 43 9.22 -6.91 -4.52
N THR A 44 9.67 -8.15 -4.78
CA THR A 44 8.81 -9.29 -5.13
C THR A 44 7.87 -9.67 -3.99
N THR A 45 8.35 -9.67 -2.74
CA THR A 45 7.53 -9.89 -1.54
C THR A 45 6.50 -8.79 -1.39
N LEU A 46 6.89 -7.51 -1.56
CA LEU A 46 5.95 -6.40 -1.51
C LEU A 46 4.88 -6.54 -2.60
N ARG A 47 5.26 -6.85 -3.84
CA ARG A 47 4.32 -7.08 -4.95
C ARG A 47 3.30 -8.17 -4.61
N ALA A 48 3.75 -9.30 -4.07
CA ALA A 48 2.86 -10.40 -3.70
C ALA A 48 1.89 -10.01 -2.56
N ILE A 49 2.35 -9.17 -1.62
CA ILE A 49 1.50 -8.63 -0.57
C ILE A 49 0.47 -7.64 -1.13
N GLU A 50 0.90 -6.70 -1.98
CA GLU A 50 0.00 -5.67 -2.57
C GLU A 50 -1.13 -6.30 -3.40
N ARG A 51 -0.83 -7.43 -4.05
CA ARG A 51 -1.79 -8.22 -4.84
C ARG A 51 -2.59 -9.24 -4.01
N ALA A 52 -2.24 -9.40 -2.74
CA ALA A 52 -2.76 -10.45 -1.86
C ALA A 52 -2.56 -11.88 -2.41
N ASP A 53 -1.49 -12.08 -3.20
CA ASP A 53 -0.97 -13.38 -3.67
C ASP A 53 -0.26 -14.12 -2.52
N GLN A 54 0.29 -13.35 -1.56
CA GLN A 54 0.90 -13.87 -0.33
C GLN A 54 0.13 -13.40 0.91
N SER A 55 0.11 -14.22 1.95
CA SER A 55 -0.40 -13.87 3.28
C SER A 55 0.37 -12.71 3.91
N LEU A 56 -0.35 -11.72 4.43
CA LEU A 56 0.23 -10.61 5.18
C LEU A 56 0.58 -11.07 6.61
N SER A 57 1.87 -11.17 6.91
CA SER A 57 2.35 -11.45 8.26
C SER A 57 2.21 -10.22 9.16
N ASP A 58 2.11 -10.46 10.47
CA ASP A 58 2.07 -9.40 11.48
C ASP A 58 3.29 -8.49 11.46
N HIS A 59 4.46 -9.06 11.20
CA HIS A 59 5.70 -8.30 11.04
C HIS A 59 5.59 -7.34 9.85
N ASN A 60 5.22 -7.85 8.67
CA ASN A 60 5.10 -7.02 7.47
C ASN A 60 3.99 -5.98 7.60
N ALA A 61 2.87 -6.30 8.25
CA ALA A 61 1.79 -5.34 8.50
C ALA A 61 2.28 -4.15 9.35
N ARG A 62 3.02 -4.43 10.43
CA ARG A 62 3.60 -3.37 11.28
C ARG A 62 4.64 -2.55 10.53
N THR A 63 5.57 -3.20 9.83
CA THR A 63 6.64 -2.52 9.10
C THR A 63 6.09 -1.62 7.99
N LEU A 64 5.17 -2.13 7.17
CA LEU A 64 4.59 -1.38 6.05
C LEU A 64 3.71 -0.22 6.54
N ALA A 65 2.89 -0.45 7.57
CA ALA A 65 2.09 0.61 8.17
C ALA A 65 2.95 1.73 8.77
N ALA A 66 4.06 1.38 9.43
CA ALA A 66 4.99 2.35 10.00
C ALA A 66 5.67 3.20 8.92
N VAL A 67 6.18 2.58 7.84
CA VAL A 67 6.77 3.32 6.71
C VAL A 67 5.75 4.23 6.03
N LEU A 68 4.52 3.76 5.90
CA LEU A 68 3.41 4.52 5.30
C LEU A 68 2.75 5.50 6.27
N GLY A 69 3.19 5.59 7.53
CA GLY A 69 2.61 6.50 8.54
C GLY A 69 1.10 6.33 8.74
N ILE A 70 0.60 5.09 8.72
CA ILE A 70 -0.80 4.73 8.97
C ILE A 70 -0.91 3.68 10.08
N SER A 71 -2.11 3.43 10.58
CA SER A 71 -2.31 2.34 11.54
C SER A 71 -2.16 0.97 10.87
N VAL A 72 -1.78 -0.03 11.67
CA VAL A 72 -1.71 -1.43 11.22
C VAL A 72 -3.07 -1.91 10.71
N ASP A 73 -4.14 -1.51 11.39
CA ASP A 73 -5.51 -1.88 11.03
C ASP A 73 -5.92 -1.31 9.67
N THR A 74 -5.50 -0.07 9.37
CA THR A 74 -5.71 0.55 8.05
C THR A 74 -5.02 -0.27 6.95
N TYR A 75 -3.76 -0.66 7.15
CA TYR A 75 -3.04 -1.46 6.16
C TYR A 75 -3.64 -2.87 6.00
N ARG A 76 -4.08 -3.49 7.10
CA ARG A 76 -4.81 -4.78 7.07
C ARG A 76 -6.15 -4.67 6.36
N ALA A 77 -6.89 -3.60 6.57
CA ALA A 77 -8.15 -3.35 5.87
C ALA A 77 -7.91 -3.26 4.35
N ALA A 78 -6.90 -2.50 3.93
CA ALA A 78 -6.49 -2.40 2.53
C ALA A 78 -6.10 -3.78 1.95
N TYR A 79 -5.31 -4.56 2.68
CA TYR A 79 -4.95 -5.93 2.29
C TYR A 79 -6.18 -6.84 2.16
N ARG A 80 -7.13 -6.79 3.12
CA ARG A 80 -8.38 -7.58 3.05
C ARG A 80 -9.21 -7.23 1.83
N ARG A 81 -9.29 -5.95 1.45
CA ARG A 81 -9.96 -5.53 0.19
C ARG A 81 -9.27 -6.15 -1.01
N ALA A 82 -7.94 -6.08 -1.09
CA ALA A 82 -7.17 -6.71 -2.17
C ALA A 82 -7.43 -8.22 -2.25
N ARG A 83 -7.52 -8.91 -1.10
CA ARG A 83 -7.79 -10.35 -1.01
C ARG A 83 -9.22 -10.75 -1.38
N SER A 84 -10.19 -9.85 -1.21
CA SER A 84 -11.62 -10.10 -1.46
C SER A 84 -12.10 -9.56 -2.80
N ARG A 85 -11.19 -9.10 -3.68
CA ARG A 85 -11.56 -8.57 -4.99
C ARG A 85 -12.34 -9.61 -5.81
N PRO A 86 -13.46 -9.21 -6.44
CA PRO A 86 -14.17 -10.08 -7.37
C PRO A 86 -13.25 -10.50 -8.52
N PRO A 87 -13.35 -11.77 -8.99
CA PRO A 87 -12.65 -12.22 -10.19
C PRO A 87 -12.93 -11.28 -11.37
N GLY A 88 -11.88 -10.85 -12.08
CA GLY A 88 -12.00 -9.95 -13.24
C GLY A 88 -11.72 -8.46 -12.96
N THR A 89 -11.47 -8.07 -11.71
CA THR A 89 -11.03 -6.70 -11.39
C THR A 89 -9.55 -6.53 -11.73
N GLN A 90 -9.23 -5.70 -12.73
CA GLN A 90 -7.84 -5.45 -13.16
C GLN A 90 -7.02 -4.70 -12.09
N VAL A 91 -5.70 -4.94 -12.09
CA VAL A 91 -4.65 -4.35 -11.24
C VAL A 91 -3.67 -3.59 -12.09
#